data_AF-A0A8J5NI02-F1
#
_entry.id   AF-A0A8J5NI02-F1
#
_cell.length_a   1.000
_cell.length_b   1.000
_cell.length_c   1.000
_cell.angle_alpha   90.00
_cell.angle_beta   90.00
_cell.angle_gamma   90.00
#
_symmetry.space_group_name_H-M   'P 1'
#
loop_
_entity.id
_entity.type
_entity.pdbx_description
1 polymer ?
#
loop_
_entity_poly.entity_id
_entity_poly.type
_entity_poly.pdbx_seq_one_letter_code
_entity_poly.pdbx_strand_id
1 'polypeptide(L)'
;MKSAPESQALAILRILRCNNEPETILPIIQASRSSRHCSSTQEWLSLSTSRLGLECELISSNPVSFPPLQRFESNILKTVGNLATDDGEASQSSSVVGVSVASDSEANPFCPHSPPNSPISTFHLCDERLEDLNITFWTSVSIPNDLAARIISLYLETDHPLLGAFDPNLFIDGLVNYHLSHCSKLLVSALMYWGCQMYSASAPEVRGYLPRFCEEAEKRWSDEKATDSLPNLAGMQLLGLAYLGDGKDHCVLTYVTEANAMGTRMGLFGVKTEEVASKSREIIPELQIATSYAAWGTFNWIVLMALFYQQPGLAYPEYPPRFPIPGHSRHRSRGDSAKPVR
;
A
#
# COMPACT_ATOMS: atom_id res chain seq x y z
N MET A 1 -11.02 -28.21 -21.74
CA MET A 1 -11.45 -26.80 -21.87
C MET A 1 -11.02 -26.11 -23.18
N LYS A 2 -10.08 -26.67 -23.97
CA LYS A 2 -9.59 -26.03 -25.23
C LYS A 2 -10.57 -26.00 -26.42
N SER A 3 -11.78 -26.56 -26.30
CA SER A 3 -12.76 -26.67 -27.40
C SER A 3 -14.17 -26.17 -27.05
N ALA A 4 -14.35 -25.52 -25.89
CA ALA A 4 -15.64 -24.97 -25.51
C ALA A 4 -15.78 -23.50 -25.98
N PRO A 5 -17.02 -23.02 -26.27
CA PRO A 5 -17.26 -21.60 -26.55
C PRO A 5 -16.74 -20.71 -25.42
N GLU A 6 -16.14 -19.56 -25.78
CA GLU A 6 -15.48 -18.64 -24.85
C GLU A 6 -16.39 -18.21 -23.68
N SER A 7 -17.68 -18.00 -23.94
CA SER A 7 -18.68 -17.65 -22.94
C SER A 7 -18.84 -18.73 -21.85
N GLN A 8 -18.71 -20.01 -22.23
CA GLN A 8 -18.82 -21.13 -21.32
C GLN A 8 -17.53 -21.31 -20.51
N ALA A 9 -16.37 -21.04 -21.11
CA ALA A 9 -15.09 -21.05 -20.40
C ALA A 9 -15.04 -19.93 -19.33
N LEU A 10 -15.53 -18.74 -19.65
CA LEU A 10 -15.60 -17.61 -18.71
C LEU A 10 -16.59 -17.86 -17.57
N ALA A 11 -17.74 -18.49 -17.84
CA ALA A 11 -18.70 -18.86 -16.80
C ALA A 11 -18.08 -19.87 -15.81
N ILE A 12 -17.37 -20.88 -16.32
CA ILE A 12 -16.68 -21.89 -15.48
C ILE A 12 -15.57 -21.23 -14.64
N LEU A 13 -14.79 -20.32 -15.22
CA LEU A 13 -13.74 -19.59 -14.48
C LEU A 13 -14.31 -18.71 -13.37
N ARG A 14 -15.49 -18.10 -13.57
CA ARG A 14 -16.17 -17.32 -12.53
C ARG A 14 -16.68 -18.21 -11.40
N ILE A 15 -17.21 -19.41 -11.71
CA ILE A 15 -17.64 -20.38 -10.70
C ILE A 15 -16.45 -20.86 -9.86
N LEU A 16 -15.29 -21.11 -10.48
CA LEU A 16 -14.06 -21.48 -9.78
C LEU A 16 -13.55 -20.36 -8.87
N ARG A 17 -13.71 -19.10 -9.27
CA ARG A 17 -13.21 -17.94 -8.51
C ARG A 17 -14.07 -17.59 -7.30
N CYS A 18 -15.35 -17.95 -7.33
CA CYS A 18 -16.29 -17.64 -6.25
C CYS A 18 -16.44 -18.76 -5.20
N ASN A 19 -15.79 -19.92 -5.39
CA ASN A 19 -15.95 -21.07 -4.50
C ASN A 19 -14.58 -21.59 -4.04
N ASN A 20 -14.40 -21.74 -2.73
CA ASN A 20 -13.12 -22.07 -2.10
C ASN A 20 -12.90 -23.59 -1.89
N GLU A 21 -13.85 -24.45 -2.30
CA GLU A 21 -13.74 -25.91 -2.14
C GLU A 21 -13.86 -26.63 -3.50
N PRO A 22 -12.87 -27.43 -3.92
CA PRO A 22 -12.84 -28.04 -5.26
C PRO A 22 -13.88 -29.18 -5.46
N GLU A 23 -14.31 -29.85 -4.40
CA GLU A 23 -15.21 -31.02 -4.45
C GLU A 23 -16.66 -30.66 -4.84
N THR A 24 -17.12 -29.45 -4.51
CA THR A 24 -18.48 -28.98 -4.86
C THR A 24 -18.60 -28.51 -6.32
N ILE A 25 -17.47 -28.36 -7.02
CA ILE A 25 -17.40 -27.69 -8.32
C ILE A 25 -17.65 -28.67 -9.49
N LEU A 26 -17.22 -29.93 -9.35
CA LEU A 26 -17.38 -30.97 -10.37
C LEU A 26 -18.84 -31.21 -10.82
N PRO A 27 -19.83 -31.37 -9.90
CA PRO A 27 -21.22 -31.57 -10.32
C PRO A 27 -21.83 -30.33 -10.98
N ILE A 28 -21.43 -29.12 -10.58
CA ILE A 28 -21.92 -27.84 -11.15
C ILE A 28 -21.41 -27.67 -12.59
N ILE A 29 -20.13 -27.97 -12.83
CA ILE A 29 -19.54 -27.92 -14.17
C ILE A 29 -20.18 -29.00 -15.07
N GLN A 30 -20.47 -30.19 -14.54
CA GLN A 30 -21.13 -31.26 -15.30
C GLN A 30 -22.58 -30.92 -15.64
N ALA A 31 -23.36 -30.33 -14.71
CA ALA A 31 -24.73 -29.87 -14.98
C ALA A 31 -24.77 -28.76 -16.04
N SER A 32 -23.77 -27.86 -16.02
CA SER A 32 -23.63 -26.75 -16.99
C SER A 32 -23.27 -27.22 -18.42
N ARG A 33 -22.76 -28.45 -18.57
CA ARG A 33 -22.52 -29.07 -19.89
C ARG A 33 -23.77 -29.71 -20.48
N SER A 34 -24.78 -30.01 -19.65
CA SER A 34 -25.99 -30.74 -20.04
C SER A 34 -27.17 -29.81 -20.34
N SER A 35 -27.17 -28.57 -19.84
CA SER A 35 -28.24 -27.61 -20.10
C SER A 35 -28.00 -26.83 -21.40
N ARG A 36 -28.60 -27.30 -22.50
CA ARG A 36 -28.81 -26.47 -23.69
C ARG A 36 -30.12 -25.71 -23.54
N HIS A 37 -30.03 -24.39 -23.75
CA HIS A 37 -31.11 -23.40 -23.87
C HIS A 37 -31.91 -23.06 -22.60
N CYS A 38 -31.63 -21.87 -22.05
CA CYS A 38 -32.70 -20.93 -21.72
C CYS A 38 -32.16 -19.49 -21.69
N SER A 39 -32.93 -18.58 -22.27
CA SER A 39 -32.64 -17.17 -22.52
C SER A 39 -32.88 -16.30 -21.29
N SER A 40 -31.84 -15.60 -20.82
CA SER A 40 -31.98 -14.38 -20.02
C SER A 40 -30.70 -13.55 -20.20
N THR A 41 -30.68 -12.75 -21.26
CA THR A 41 -29.50 -11.95 -21.65
C THR A 41 -29.78 -10.45 -21.71
N GLN A 42 -30.97 -10.00 -21.29
CA GLN A 42 -31.42 -8.65 -21.63
C GLN A 42 -31.21 -7.59 -20.53
N GLU A 43 -30.92 -7.98 -19.28
CA GLU A 43 -30.73 -7.00 -18.19
C GLU A 43 -29.26 -6.76 -17.79
N TRP A 44 -28.32 -7.64 -18.18
CA TRP A 44 -26.90 -7.54 -17.77
C TRP A 44 -25.97 -6.83 -18.77
N LEU A 45 -26.44 -6.54 -19.98
CA LEU A 45 -25.64 -5.85 -20.99
C LEU A 45 -25.50 -4.34 -20.71
N SER A 46 -26.37 -3.75 -19.88
CA SER A 46 -26.39 -2.32 -19.60
C SER A 46 -25.25 -1.83 -18.72
N LEU A 47 -24.68 -2.71 -17.86
CA LEU A 47 -23.56 -2.34 -16.99
C LEU A 47 -22.19 -2.57 -17.65
N SER A 48 -22.14 -3.40 -18.71
CA SER A 48 -20.90 -3.68 -19.45
C SER A 48 -20.62 -2.66 -20.55
N THR A 49 -21.65 -2.00 -21.09
CA THR A 49 -21.50 -1.02 -22.18
C THR A 49 -21.04 0.36 -21.69
N SER A 50 -21.32 0.77 -20.45
CA SER A 50 -20.83 2.06 -19.94
C SER A 50 -19.30 2.09 -19.78
N ARG A 51 -18.70 0.94 -19.44
CA ARG A 51 -17.25 0.77 -19.25
C ARG A 51 -16.48 0.83 -20.56
N LEU A 52 -17.05 0.28 -21.63
CA LEU A 52 -16.52 0.40 -23.00
C LEU A 52 -16.61 1.84 -23.52
N GLY A 53 -17.62 2.60 -23.12
CA GLY A 53 -17.78 4.00 -23.50
C GLY A 53 -16.65 4.89 -22.99
N LEU A 54 -16.36 4.81 -21.69
CA LEU A 54 -15.33 5.64 -21.05
C LEU A 54 -13.91 5.27 -21.54
N GLU A 55 -13.64 3.97 -21.73
CA GLU A 55 -12.36 3.49 -22.27
C GLU A 55 -12.17 3.98 -23.72
N CYS A 56 -13.19 3.86 -24.57
CA CYS A 56 -13.16 4.39 -25.94
C CYS A 56 -13.01 5.92 -25.99
N GLU A 57 -13.65 6.65 -25.06
CA GLU A 57 -13.54 8.11 -24.94
C GLU A 57 -12.12 8.53 -24.52
N LEU A 58 -11.51 7.81 -23.57
CA LEU A 58 -10.13 8.05 -23.13
C LEU A 58 -9.10 7.71 -24.22
N ILE A 59 -9.27 6.59 -24.92
CA ILE A 59 -8.42 6.18 -26.04
C ILE A 59 -8.52 7.18 -27.20
N SER A 60 -9.73 7.67 -27.51
CA SER A 60 -9.93 8.65 -28.59
C SER A 60 -9.45 10.05 -28.23
N SER A 61 -9.66 10.48 -26.99
CA SER A 61 -9.29 11.83 -26.54
C SER A 61 -7.82 11.95 -26.16
N ASN A 62 -7.18 10.86 -25.72
CA ASN A 62 -5.81 10.86 -25.21
C ASN A 62 -5.01 9.63 -25.69
N PRO A 63 -4.82 9.45 -27.01
CA PRO A 63 -4.24 8.23 -27.59
C PRO A 63 -2.77 7.99 -27.20
N VAL A 64 -2.04 9.02 -26.79
CA VAL A 64 -0.64 8.92 -26.32
C VAL A 64 -0.58 8.33 -24.91
N SER A 65 -1.54 8.67 -24.04
CA SER A 65 -1.59 8.22 -22.65
C SER A 65 -2.36 6.91 -22.47
N PHE A 66 -3.29 6.63 -23.39
CA PHE A 66 -4.12 5.42 -23.39
C PHE A 66 -4.05 4.74 -24.77
N PRO A 67 -2.92 4.10 -25.11
CA PRO A 67 -2.80 3.38 -26.37
C PRO A 67 -3.76 2.18 -26.40
N PRO A 68 -4.44 1.92 -27.52
CA PRO A 68 -5.31 0.75 -27.64
C PRO A 68 -4.49 -0.53 -27.45
N LEU A 69 -4.92 -1.38 -26.51
CA LEU A 69 -4.25 -2.64 -26.23
C LEU A 69 -4.32 -3.55 -27.46
N GLN A 70 -3.16 -3.85 -28.05
CA GLN A 70 -3.08 -4.74 -29.20
C GLN A 70 -3.40 -6.17 -28.72
N ARG A 71 -4.36 -6.81 -29.38
CA ARG A 71 -4.76 -8.18 -29.09
C ARG A 71 -3.56 -9.10 -29.35
N PHE A 72 -2.99 -9.67 -28.30
CA PHE A 72 -1.84 -10.57 -28.43
C PHE A 72 -2.21 -11.77 -29.31
N GLU A 73 -1.47 -11.96 -30.40
CA GLU A 73 -1.58 -13.18 -31.19
C GLU A 73 -0.99 -14.36 -30.40
N SER A 74 -1.80 -15.40 -30.22
CA SER A 74 -1.54 -16.62 -29.45
C SER A 74 -0.35 -17.49 -29.94
N ASN A 75 0.44 -16.98 -30.88
CA ASN A 75 1.55 -17.68 -31.51
C ASN A 75 2.85 -17.60 -30.68
N ILE A 76 2.98 -16.58 -29.82
CA ILE A 76 4.17 -16.34 -28.99
C ILE A 76 4.28 -17.35 -27.82
N LEU A 77 3.13 -17.84 -27.31
CA LEU A 77 3.08 -18.82 -26.22
C LEU A 77 3.51 -20.24 -26.61
N LYS A 78 3.68 -20.54 -27.91
CA LYS A 78 4.15 -21.86 -28.36
C LYS A 78 5.66 -22.01 -28.22
N THR A 79 6.41 -20.93 -28.26
CA THR A 79 7.89 -20.96 -28.21
C THR A 79 8.42 -21.19 -26.80
N VAL A 80 7.67 -20.77 -25.76
CA VAL A 80 8.06 -20.95 -24.35
C VAL A 80 7.76 -22.37 -23.84
N GLY A 81 6.81 -23.08 -24.46
CA GLY A 81 6.41 -24.43 -24.06
C GLY A 81 7.37 -25.56 -24.46
N ASN A 82 8.34 -25.30 -25.35
CA ASN A 82 9.31 -26.29 -25.83
C ASN A 82 10.66 -26.24 -25.10
N LEU A 83 10.82 -25.36 -24.11
CA LEU A 83 12.04 -25.22 -23.30
C LEU A 83 12.01 -26.01 -21.97
N ALA A 84 10.96 -26.81 -21.75
CA ALA A 84 10.78 -27.59 -20.53
C ALA A 84 10.66 -29.10 -20.82
N THR A 85 11.67 -29.65 -21.49
CA THR A 85 12.01 -31.08 -21.45
C THR A 85 13.45 -31.25 -21.92
N ASP A 86 14.40 -31.26 -20.99
CA ASP A 86 15.52 -32.21 -21.03
C ASP A 86 16.20 -32.29 -19.66
N ASP A 87 16.12 -33.47 -19.04
CA ASP A 87 16.87 -33.86 -17.85
C ASP A 87 18.16 -34.59 -18.30
N GLY A 88 19.31 -34.25 -17.70
CA GLY A 88 20.41 -35.21 -17.52
C GLY A 88 21.79 -34.93 -18.13
N GLU A 89 22.76 -34.68 -17.23
CA GLU A 89 24.17 -35.12 -17.23
C GLU A 89 25.28 -34.41 -18.07
N ALA A 90 26.20 -33.80 -17.31
CA ALA A 90 27.67 -33.87 -17.34
C ALA A 90 28.53 -33.42 -18.55
N SER A 91 29.42 -32.46 -18.23
CA SER A 91 30.84 -32.33 -18.63
C SER A 91 31.28 -31.67 -19.96
N GLN A 92 32.07 -30.59 -19.76
CA GLN A 92 33.29 -30.14 -20.48
C GLN A 92 33.27 -29.63 -21.94
N SER A 93 33.58 -28.33 -22.02
CA SER A 93 34.56 -27.66 -22.92
C SER A 93 34.22 -27.29 -24.38
N SER A 94 34.42 -25.98 -24.65
CA SER A 94 34.75 -25.30 -25.93
C SER A 94 33.71 -25.40 -27.06
N SER A 95 33.42 -24.40 -27.90
CA SER A 95 34.21 -23.28 -28.39
C SER A 95 33.30 -22.23 -29.06
N VAL A 96 33.76 -20.99 -28.94
CA VAL A 96 33.56 -19.78 -29.77
C VAL A 96 32.76 -19.92 -31.07
N VAL A 97 31.68 -19.12 -31.21
CA VAL A 97 31.43 -18.32 -32.43
C VAL A 97 30.99 -16.93 -31.99
N GLY A 98 31.86 -15.95 -32.25
CA GLY A 98 31.60 -14.54 -31.98
C GLY A 98 30.65 -13.93 -33.02
N VAL A 99 29.72 -13.12 -32.53
CA VAL A 99 29.09 -12.06 -33.32
C VAL A 99 29.36 -10.77 -32.58
N SER A 100 30.36 -10.05 -33.07
CA SER A 100 30.72 -8.71 -32.62
C SER A 100 29.63 -7.73 -33.03
N VAL A 101 28.84 -7.25 -32.07
CA VAL A 101 28.05 -6.03 -32.22
C VAL A 101 28.76 -4.95 -31.42
N ALA A 102 29.19 -3.91 -32.12
CA ALA A 102 29.89 -2.76 -31.58
C ALA A 102 29.09 -2.16 -30.42
N SER A 103 29.74 -2.05 -29.26
CA SER A 103 29.22 -1.31 -28.11
C SER A 103 29.49 0.17 -28.31
N ASP A 104 28.48 0.91 -28.75
CA ASP A 104 28.40 2.34 -28.46
C ASP A 104 28.13 2.46 -26.96
N SER A 105 29.16 2.88 -26.25
CA SER A 105 29.18 3.07 -24.80
C SER A 105 28.43 4.35 -24.44
N GLU A 106 27.10 4.34 -24.52
CA GLU A 106 26.29 5.26 -23.73
C GLU A 106 26.29 4.74 -22.29
N ALA A 107 26.88 5.52 -21.38
CA ALA A 107 26.93 5.19 -19.96
C ALA A 107 25.49 5.00 -19.44
N ASN A 108 25.15 3.76 -19.07
CA ASN A 108 23.89 3.45 -18.42
C ASN A 108 23.78 4.30 -17.14
N PRO A 109 22.80 5.23 -17.04
CA PRO A 109 22.67 6.11 -15.88
C PRO A 109 22.22 5.38 -14.60
N PHE A 110 21.96 4.07 -14.69
CA PHE A 110 21.54 3.22 -13.58
C PHE A 110 22.54 2.12 -13.24
N CYS A 111 23.84 2.37 -13.40
CA CYS A 111 24.84 1.52 -12.76
C CYS A 111 24.60 1.52 -11.24
N PRO A 112 24.34 0.37 -10.60
CA PRO A 112 24.30 0.31 -9.15
C PRO A 112 25.71 0.64 -8.65
N HIS A 113 25.90 1.86 -8.15
CA HIS A 113 27.12 2.22 -7.46
C HIS A 113 27.31 1.22 -6.32
N SER A 114 28.37 0.41 -6.40
CA SER A 114 28.84 -0.35 -5.24
C SER A 114 29.00 0.66 -4.09
N PRO A 115 28.30 0.49 -2.96
CA PRO A 115 28.42 1.44 -1.88
C PRO A 115 29.89 1.45 -1.45
N PRO A 116 30.51 2.63 -1.25
CA PRO A 116 31.83 2.68 -0.65
C PRO A 116 31.71 2.01 0.72
N ASN A 117 32.62 1.08 1.01
CA ASN A 117 32.84 0.50 2.34
C ASN A 117 33.18 1.64 3.31
N SER A 118 32.15 2.35 3.77
CA SER A 118 32.25 3.25 4.90
C SER A 118 32.32 2.36 6.14
N PRO A 119 33.25 2.64 7.07
CA PRO A 119 33.25 1.95 8.35
C PRO A 119 31.87 2.12 8.97
N ILE A 120 31.33 1.04 9.54
CA ILE A 120 30.02 0.92 10.19
C ILE A 120 29.60 2.29 10.72
N SER A 121 28.68 2.94 9.99
CA SER A 121 28.08 4.18 10.45
C SER A 121 27.48 3.86 11.81
N THR A 122 27.99 4.49 12.86
CA THR A 122 27.30 4.52 14.15
C THR A 122 25.91 5.06 13.86
N PHE A 123 24.92 4.16 13.79
CA PHE A 123 23.54 4.51 13.45
C PHE A 123 23.09 5.59 14.44
N HIS A 124 23.02 6.83 13.96
CA HIS A 124 22.52 7.96 14.72
C HIS A 124 21.00 7.89 14.69
N LEU A 125 20.35 8.14 15.82
CA LEU A 125 18.88 8.21 15.87
C LEU A 125 18.41 9.50 15.19
N CYS A 126 17.28 9.46 14.51
CA CYS A 126 16.73 10.64 13.83
C CYS A 126 16.33 11.76 14.81
N ASP A 127 16.13 11.40 16.08
CA ASP A 127 15.80 12.29 17.19
C ASP A 127 16.42 11.75 18.49
N GLU A 128 17.13 12.60 19.22
CA GLU A 128 17.84 12.24 20.46
C GLU A 128 16.88 11.75 21.56
N ARG A 129 15.61 12.16 21.56
CA ARG A 129 14.60 11.71 22.54
C ARG A 129 14.37 10.20 22.49
N LEU A 130 14.66 9.55 21.37
CA LEU A 130 14.54 8.10 21.24
C LEU A 130 15.56 7.34 22.12
N GLU A 131 16.60 8.00 22.63
CA GLU A 131 17.51 7.40 23.62
C GLU A 131 16.80 7.07 24.94
N ASP A 132 15.75 7.81 25.29
CA ASP A 132 14.94 7.62 26.49
C ASP A 132 13.77 6.63 26.28
N LEU A 133 13.71 5.96 25.12
CA LEU A 133 12.63 5.03 24.80
C LEU A 133 12.56 3.88 25.81
N ASN A 134 11.36 3.70 26.39
CA ASN A 134 11.00 2.48 27.10
C ASN A 134 9.94 1.70 26.31
N ILE A 135 10.39 0.76 25.47
CA ILE A 135 9.51 0.02 24.57
C ILE A 135 8.55 -0.92 25.31
N THR A 136 8.92 -1.35 26.52
CA THR A 136 8.13 -2.31 27.31
C THR A 136 6.78 -1.77 27.78
N PHE A 137 6.59 -0.45 27.79
CA PHE A 137 5.28 0.16 28.05
C PHE A 137 4.29 -0.11 26.91
N TRP A 138 4.79 -0.10 25.67
CA TRP A 138 3.99 -0.12 24.45
C TRP A 138 3.68 -1.52 23.94
N THR A 139 4.63 -2.45 24.10
CA THR A 139 4.56 -3.80 23.56
C THR A 139 4.93 -4.84 24.61
N SER A 140 4.31 -6.02 24.48
CA SER A 140 4.66 -7.23 25.25
C SER A 140 5.76 -8.07 24.59
N VAL A 141 6.15 -7.74 23.36
CA VAL A 141 7.26 -8.39 22.65
C VAL A 141 8.57 -7.93 23.28
N SER A 142 9.34 -8.89 23.79
CA SER A 142 10.64 -8.63 24.39
C SER A 142 11.67 -8.24 23.34
N ILE A 143 11.85 -6.93 23.13
CA ILE A 143 12.89 -6.34 22.27
C ILE A 143 13.72 -5.33 23.08
N PRO A 144 15.05 -5.24 22.87
CA PRO A 144 15.86 -4.19 23.48
C PRO A 144 15.41 -2.79 23.05
N ASN A 145 15.41 -1.84 24.00
CA ASN A 145 15.02 -0.44 23.74
C ASN A 145 15.86 0.20 22.61
N ASP A 146 17.17 -0.05 22.60
CA ASP A 146 18.10 0.52 21.61
C ASP A 146 17.85 -0.04 20.20
N LEU A 147 17.44 -1.30 20.09
CA LEU A 147 17.07 -1.90 18.81
C LEU A 147 15.71 -1.36 18.33
N ALA A 148 14.74 -1.23 19.23
CA ALA A 148 13.45 -0.63 18.90
C ALA A 148 13.59 0.83 18.44
N ALA A 149 14.40 1.63 19.14
CA ALA A 149 14.70 3.01 18.79
C ALA A 149 15.31 3.12 17.38
N ARG A 150 16.25 2.23 17.02
CA ARG A 150 16.85 2.19 15.67
C ARG A 150 15.84 1.82 14.58
N ILE A 151 14.96 0.85 14.85
CA ILE A 151 13.91 0.44 13.91
C ILE A 151 12.91 1.59 13.68
N ILE A 152 12.51 2.27 14.76
CA ILE A 152 11.62 3.44 14.70
C ILE A 152 12.31 4.58 13.94
N SER A 153 13.58 4.86 14.25
CA SER A 153 14.37 5.87 13.54
C SER A 153 14.41 5.61 12.04
N LEU A 154 14.70 4.36 11.63
CA LEU A 154 14.73 3.99 10.23
C LEU A 154 13.38 4.29 9.55
N TYR A 155 12.27 3.84 10.14
CA TYR A 155 10.94 4.10 9.58
C TYR A 155 10.64 5.60 9.42
N LEU A 156 11.01 6.41 10.41
CA LEU A 156 10.78 7.86 10.39
C LEU A 156 11.62 8.57 9.32
N GLU A 157 12.80 8.04 8.99
CA GLU A 157 13.69 8.61 7.98
C GLU A 157 13.36 8.14 6.55
N THR A 158 12.82 6.92 6.40
CA THR A 158 12.61 6.30 5.08
C THR A 158 11.16 6.38 4.60
N ASP A 159 10.24 5.78 5.34
CA ASP A 159 8.88 5.52 4.89
C ASP A 159 7.91 6.61 5.32
N HIS A 160 8.11 7.17 6.51
CA HIS A 160 7.26 8.25 7.04
C HIS A 160 7.16 9.46 6.10
N PRO A 161 8.24 9.97 5.47
CA PRO A 161 8.14 11.11 4.55
C PRO A 161 7.23 10.86 3.34
N LEU A 162 7.09 9.59 2.92
CA LEU A 162 6.20 9.19 1.83
C LEU A 162 4.77 8.93 2.31
N LEU A 163 4.62 8.26 3.45
CA LEU A 163 3.34 7.77 3.95
C LEU A 163 2.57 8.81 4.77
N GLY A 164 3.28 9.61 5.57
CA GLY A 164 2.75 10.74 6.34
C GLY A 164 1.59 10.41 7.27
N ALA A 165 1.53 9.21 7.85
CA ALA A 165 0.37 8.73 8.61
C ALA A 165 0.11 9.50 9.93
N PHE A 166 1.14 10.15 10.49
CA PHE A 166 1.08 10.89 11.75
C PHE A 166 2.16 11.99 11.77
N ASP A 167 2.09 12.93 12.72
CA ASP A 167 3.16 13.91 12.92
C ASP A 167 4.34 13.26 13.68
N PRO A 168 5.57 13.29 13.15
CA PRO A 168 6.69 12.56 13.73
C PRO A 168 7.13 13.14 15.09
N ASN A 169 7.04 14.47 15.27
CA ASN A 169 7.44 15.11 16.51
C ASN A 169 6.48 14.78 17.67
N LEU A 170 5.18 14.83 17.40
CA LEU A 170 4.11 14.47 18.34
C LEU A 170 4.11 12.96 18.64
N PHE A 171 4.41 12.12 17.63
CA PHE A 171 4.57 10.69 17.85
C PHE A 171 5.73 10.38 18.80
N ILE A 172 6.93 10.94 18.55
CA ILE A 172 8.09 10.72 19.43
C ILE A 172 7.82 11.27 20.83
N ASP A 173 7.20 12.45 20.95
CA ASP A 173 6.79 12.98 22.25
C ASP A 173 5.86 12.00 22.98
N GLY A 174 4.81 11.54 22.30
CA GLY A 174 3.88 10.58 22.87
C GLY A 174 4.52 9.25 23.21
N LEU A 175 5.46 8.77 22.40
CA LEU A 175 6.18 7.52 22.59
C LEU A 175 7.08 7.55 23.85
N VAL A 176 7.83 8.63 24.04
CA VAL A 176 8.80 8.77 25.15
C VAL A 176 8.12 9.21 26.44
N ASN A 177 7.15 10.14 26.35
CA ASN A 177 6.43 10.68 27.51
C ASN A 177 5.13 9.93 27.83
N TYR A 178 4.84 8.83 27.15
CA TYR A 178 3.65 7.99 27.36
C TYR A 178 2.31 8.70 27.11
N HIS A 179 2.29 9.70 26.23
CA HIS A 179 1.06 10.41 25.85
C HIS A 179 0.24 9.62 24.82
N LEU A 180 -0.92 9.12 25.26
CA LEU A 180 -1.82 8.31 24.43
C LEU A 180 -2.60 9.11 23.36
N SER A 181 -2.50 10.45 23.36
CA SER A 181 -3.15 11.31 22.37
C SER A 181 -2.50 11.24 20.99
N HIS A 182 -1.20 10.94 20.94
CA HIS A 182 -0.39 10.95 19.72
C HIS A 182 0.31 9.61 19.44
N CYS A 183 0.26 8.67 20.39
CA CYS A 183 0.84 7.35 20.26
C CYS A 183 -0.12 6.30 20.86
N SER A 184 -0.14 5.08 20.32
CA SER A 184 -0.93 3.98 20.87
C SER A 184 -0.18 2.65 20.79
N LYS A 185 -0.62 1.66 21.55
CA LYS A 185 -0.02 0.32 21.54
C LYS A 185 -0.20 -0.35 20.18
N LEU A 186 -1.36 -0.18 19.55
CA LEU A 186 -1.58 -0.59 18.15
C LEU A 186 -0.57 0.07 17.22
N LEU A 187 -0.41 1.41 17.29
CA LEU A 187 0.51 2.14 16.42
C LEU A 187 1.95 1.62 16.56
N VAL A 188 2.44 1.48 17.80
CA VAL A 188 3.80 0.98 18.04
C VAL A 188 3.95 -0.46 17.55
N SER A 189 2.99 -1.35 17.84
CA SER A 189 3.09 -2.76 17.41
C SER A 189 3.10 -2.89 15.88
N ALA A 190 2.24 -2.13 15.18
CA ALA A 190 2.17 -2.12 13.72
C ALA A 190 3.42 -1.49 13.08
N LEU A 191 3.92 -0.38 13.64
CA LEU A 191 5.17 0.25 13.21
C LEU A 191 6.34 -0.71 13.40
N MET A 192 6.43 -1.38 14.56
CA MET A 192 7.48 -2.37 14.80
C MET A 192 7.38 -3.55 13.85
N TYR A 193 6.17 -4.03 13.53
CA TYR A 193 5.99 -5.09 12.53
C TYR A 193 6.54 -4.66 11.15
N TRP A 194 6.12 -3.50 10.64
CA TRP A 194 6.60 -2.96 9.37
C TRP A 194 8.11 -2.66 9.39
N GLY A 195 8.57 -1.93 10.39
CA GLY A 195 9.95 -1.51 10.56
C GLY A 195 10.90 -2.70 10.69
N CYS A 196 10.50 -3.78 11.39
CA CYS A 196 11.30 -4.99 11.46
C CYS A 196 11.50 -5.64 10.08
N GLN A 197 10.51 -5.58 9.18
CA GLN A 197 10.65 -6.15 7.83
C GLN A 197 11.75 -5.41 7.06
N MET A 198 11.69 -4.07 7.07
CA MET A 198 12.66 -3.20 6.42
C MET A 198 14.06 -3.34 7.02
N TYR A 199 14.15 -3.29 8.35
CA TYR A 199 15.42 -3.37 9.08
C TYR A 199 16.10 -4.73 8.90
N SER A 200 15.34 -5.80 8.62
CA SER A 200 15.89 -7.14 8.38
C SER A 200 16.78 -7.27 7.16
N ALA A 201 16.75 -6.29 6.23
CA ALA A 201 17.68 -6.21 5.12
C ALA A 201 19.12 -5.98 5.60
N SER A 202 19.28 -5.20 6.67
CA SER A 202 20.59 -4.87 7.26
C SER A 202 20.93 -5.74 8.47
N ALA A 203 19.93 -6.22 9.22
CA ALA A 203 20.10 -7.04 10.42
C ALA A 203 19.15 -8.25 10.39
N PRO A 204 19.54 -9.38 9.76
CA PRO A 204 18.68 -10.54 9.55
C PRO A 204 18.10 -11.14 10.83
N GLU A 205 18.76 -10.99 11.97
CA GLU A 205 18.31 -11.43 13.29
C GLU A 205 16.97 -10.81 13.70
N VAL A 206 16.64 -9.62 13.18
CA VAL A 206 15.38 -8.92 13.47
C VAL A 206 14.16 -9.67 12.92
N ARG A 207 14.34 -10.59 11.95
CA ARG A 207 13.26 -11.44 11.44
C ARG A 207 12.60 -12.30 12.53
N GLY A 208 13.33 -12.61 13.61
CA GLY A 208 12.79 -13.34 14.75
C GLY A 208 11.65 -12.62 15.48
N TYR A 209 11.51 -11.30 15.31
CA TYR A 209 10.44 -10.51 15.91
C TYR A 209 9.18 -10.42 15.04
N LEU A 210 9.28 -10.70 13.74
CA LEU A 210 8.17 -10.49 12.78
C LEU A 210 6.88 -11.23 13.17
N PRO A 211 6.90 -12.54 13.48
CA PRO A 211 5.67 -13.25 13.83
C PRO A 211 5.05 -12.70 15.13
N ARG A 212 5.88 -12.26 16.08
CA ARG A 212 5.43 -11.76 17.39
C ARG A 212 4.78 -10.40 17.27
N PHE A 213 5.38 -9.47 16.52
CA PHE A 213 4.77 -8.16 16.28
C PHE A 213 3.54 -8.24 15.37
N CYS A 214 3.51 -9.19 14.43
CA CYS A 214 2.33 -9.49 13.63
C CYS A 214 1.16 -9.91 14.54
N GLU A 215 1.34 -10.94 15.36
CA GLU A 215 0.33 -11.43 16.31
C GLU A 215 -0.11 -10.33 17.29
N GLU A 216 0.84 -9.58 17.85
CA GLU A 216 0.49 -8.49 18.77
C GLU A 216 -0.29 -7.38 18.07
N ALA A 217 0.11 -6.92 16.89
CA ALA A 217 -0.59 -5.87 16.17
C ALA A 217 -2.03 -6.28 15.80
N GLU A 218 -2.25 -7.53 15.37
CA GLU A 218 -3.59 -8.05 15.12
C GLU A 218 -4.46 -8.09 16.38
N LYS A 219 -3.89 -8.52 17.50
CA LYS A 219 -4.57 -8.54 18.78
C LYS A 219 -4.96 -7.14 19.22
N ARG A 220 -4.01 -6.19 19.16
CA ARG A 220 -4.27 -4.77 19.48
C ARG A 220 -5.34 -4.19 18.59
N TRP A 221 -5.31 -4.48 17.29
CA TRP A 221 -6.35 -4.03 16.37
C TRP A 221 -7.72 -4.59 16.77
N SER A 222 -7.80 -5.87 17.08
CA SER A 222 -9.05 -6.51 17.53
C SER A 222 -9.62 -5.86 18.80
N ASP A 223 -8.75 -5.51 19.75
CA ASP A 223 -9.13 -4.86 21.01
C ASP A 223 -9.52 -3.38 20.81
N GLU A 224 -8.86 -2.68 19.89
CA GLU A 224 -8.94 -1.22 19.74
C GLU A 224 -9.81 -0.76 18.55
N LYS A 225 -10.29 -1.67 17.69
CA LYS A 225 -11.06 -1.37 16.45
C LYS A 225 -12.31 -0.50 16.68
N ALA A 226 -12.92 -0.58 17.85
CA ALA A 226 -14.10 0.22 18.20
C ALA A 226 -13.76 1.67 18.63
N THR A 227 -12.49 1.99 18.84
CA THR A 227 -12.04 3.31 19.31
C THR A 227 -11.47 4.11 18.15
N ASP A 228 -12.23 5.11 17.72
CA ASP A 228 -11.80 6.06 16.69
C ASP A 228 -10.80 7.07 17.29
N SER A 229 -9.52 6.95 16.91
CA SER A 229 -8.47 7.88 17.33
C SER A 229 -7.40 8.02 16.24
N LEU A 230 -6.70 9.17 16.22
CA LEU A 230 -5.62 9.42 15.27
C LEU A 230 -4.51 8.36 15.33
N PRO A 231 -3.97 7.96 16.51
CA PRO A 231 -2.95 6.92 16.53
C PRO A 231 -3.48 5.55 16.11
N ASN A 232 -4.74 5.21 16.38
CA ASN A 232 -5.31 3.94 15.91
C ASN A 232 -5.51 3.90 14.39
N LEU A 233 -5.92 5.02 13.80
CA LEU A 233 -6.00 5.15 12.35
C LEU A 233 -4.63 4.95 11.69
N ALA A 234 -3.60 5.60 12.22
CA ALA A 234 -2.23 5.43 11.76
C ALA A 234 -1.72 4.00 11.96
N GLY A 235 -1.99 3.39 13.11
CA GLY A 235 -1.60 2.01 13.41
C GLY A 235 -2.24 1.00 12.48
N MET A 236 -3.52 1.17 12.17
CA MET A 236 -4.23 0.36 11.17
C MET A 236 -3.65 0.52 9.77
N GLN A 237 -3.32 1.75 9.35
CA GLN A 237 -2.66 2.01 8.07
C GLN A 237 -1.31 1.28 8.00
N LEU A 238 -0.48 1.37 9.05
CA LEU A 238 0.81 0.66 9.12
C LEU A 238 0.64 -0.86 9.16
N LEU A 239 -0.37 -1.38 9.84
CA LEU A 239 -0.66 -2.81 9.84
C LEU A 239 -1.02 -3.30 8.44
N GLY A 240 -1.83 -2.53 7.70
CA GLY A 240 -2.12 -2.82 6.30
C GLY A 240 -0.87 -2.83 5.42
N LEU A 241 0.05 -1.88 5.60
CA LEU A 241 1.33 -1.85 4.89
C LEU A 241 2.26 -3.01 5.28
N ALA A 242 2.28 -3.39 6.56
CA ALA A 242 3.04 -4.53 7.02
C ALA A 242 2.55 -5.84 6.40
N TYR A 243 1.24 -5.98 6.21
CA TYR A 243 0.66 -7.10 5.46
C TYR A 243 1.02 -7.09 3.98
N LEU A 244 1.12 -5.90 3.38
CA LEU A 244 1.58 -5.74 2.00
C LEU A 244 3.04 -6.18 1.84
N GLY A 245 3.93 -5.79 2.76
CA GLY A 245 5.34 -6.22 2.75
C GLY A 245 5.54 -7.72 2.97
N ASP A 246 4.69 -8.34 3.78
CA ASP A 246 4.70 -9.79 4.04
C ASP A 246 4.06 -10.63 2.90
N GLY A 247 3.56 -9.97 1.84
CA GLY A 247 2.94 -10.62 0.68
C GLY A 247 1.56 -11.23 0.96
N LYS A 248 0.90 -10.79 2.03
CA LYS A 248 -0.43 -11.24 2.47
C LYS A 248 -1.50 -10.25 2.02
N ASP A 249 -1.55 -10.03 0.71
CA ASP A 249 -2.29 -8.95 0.05
C ASP A 249 -3.80 -8.93 0.33
N HIS A 250 -4.41 -10.09 0.58
CA HIS A 250 -5.84 -10.18 0.86
C HIS A 250 -6.25 -9.43 2.15
N CYS A 251 -5.33 -9.30 3.11
CA CYS A 251 -5.57 -8.58 4.34
C CYS A 251 -5.52 -7.05 4.14
N VAL A 252 -4.71 -6.57 3.18
CA VAL A 252 -4.49 -5.14 2.92
C VAL A 252 -5.79 -4.43 2.61
N LEU A 253 -6.62 -4.99 1.72
CA LEU A 253 -7.91 -4.40 1.34
C LEU A 253 -8.87 -4.28 2.51
N THR A 254 -8.82 -5.20 3.47
CA THR A 254 -9.63 -5.13 4.69
C THR A 254 -9.23 -3.90 5.50
N TYR A 255 -7.93 -3.70 5.74
CA TYR A 255 -7.44 -2.54 6.48
C TYR A 255 -7.69 -1.22 5.75
N VAL A 256 -7.62 -1.20 4.41
CA VAL A 256 -7.99 -0.02 3.61
C VAL A 256 -9.46 0.34 3.79
N THR A 257 -10.36 -0.65 3.73
CA THR A 257 -11.80 -0.44 3.96
C THR A 257 -12.07 0.07 5.37
N GLU A 258 -11.43 -0.51 6.39
CA GLU A 258 -11.60 -0.10 7.78
C GLU A 258 -11.04 1.31 8.04
N ALA A 259 -9.90 1.65 7.45
CA ALA A 259 -9.32 2.99 7.54
C ALA A 259 -10.18 4.05 6.85
N ASN A 260 -10.77 3.71 5.69
CA ASN A 260 -11.72 4.58 5.01
C ASN A 260 -12.96 4.83 5.89
N ALA A 261 -13.51 3.77 6.50
CA ALA A 261 -14.66 3.89 7.40
C ALA A 261 -14.33 4.73 8.65
N MET A 262 -13.20 4.48 9.31
CA MET A 262 -12.77 5.21 10.50
C MET A 262 -12.49 6.68 10.18
N GLY A 263 -11.71 6.99 9.15
CA GLY A 263 -11.40 8.36 8.77
C GLY A 263 -12.65 9.16 8.35
N THR A 264 -13.64 8.49 7.74
CA THR A 264 -14.95 9.11 7.43
C THR A 264 -15.75 9.42 8.70
N ARG A 265 -15.84 8.48 9.66
CA ARG A 265 -16.52 8.72 10.96
C ARG A 265 -15.88 9.86 11.74
N MET A 266 -14.56 9.94 11.72
CA MET A 266 -13.78 11.01 12.33
C MET A 266 -13.91 12.35 11.58
N GLY A 267 -14.50 12.36 10.38
CA GLY A 267 -14.67 13.56 9.57
C GLY A 267 -13.35 14.09 8.97
N LEU A 268 -12.36 13.22 8.78
CA LEU A 268 -11.06 13.59 8.23
C LEU A 268 -11.12 13.85 6.72
N PHE A 269 -12.00 13.11 6.03
CA PHE A 269 -12.26 13.18 4.59
C PHE A 269 -13.66 12.60 4.30
N GLY A 270 -14.11 12.67 3.04
CA GLY A 270 -15.40 12.10 2.63
C GLY A 270 -16.64 12.91 3.04
N VAL A 271 -16.47 14.14 3.56
CA VAL A 271 -17.56 15.01 4.03
C VAL A 271 -17.76 16.23 3.11
N LYS A 272 -19.02 16.59 2.84
CA LYS A 272 -19.41 17.74 2.00
C LYS A 272 -19.14 19.09 2.71
N THR A 273 -18.97 20.12 1.89
CA THR A 273 -18.37 21.44 2.22
C THR A 273 -18.81 22.13 3.51
N GLU A 274 -20.09 22.06 3.87
CA GLU A 274 -20.62 22.92 4.94
C GLU A 274 -20.35 22.40 6.35
N GLU A 275 -20.13 21.09 6.52
CA GLU A 275 -19.93 20.45 7.84
C GLU A 275 -18.46 20.42 8.28
N VAL A 276 -17.51 20.52 7.35
CA VAL A 276 -16.07 20.47 7.65
C VAL A 276 -15.54 21.83 8.11
N ALA A 277 -16.14 22.92 7.62
CA ALA A 277 -15.74 24.27 7.95
C ALA A 277 -16.05 24.65 9.41
N SER A 278 -17.04 24.02 10.06
CA SER A 278 -17.31 24.17 11.49
C SER A 278 -16.31 23.37 12.33
N LYS A 279 -16.13 22.07 12.05
CA LYS A 279 -15.21 21.18 12.79
C LYS A 279 -13.75 21.63 12.75
N SER A 280 -13.26 22.10 11.59
CA SER A 280 -11.88 22.60 11.45
C SER A 280 -11.60 23.90 12.22
N ARG A 281 -12.63 24.70 12.51
CA ARG A 281 -12.52 25.93 13.31
C ARG A 281 -12.51 25.65 14.82
N GLU A 282 -13.01 24.49 15.23
CA GLU A 282 -13.09 24.08 16.64
C GLU A 282 -11.84 23.34 17.13
N ILE A 283 -10.94 22.95 16.22
CA ILE A 283 -9.74 22.19 16.55
C ILE A 283 -8.63 23.13 17.04
N ILE A 284 -8.08 22.82 18.22
CA ILE A 284 -6.94 23.51 18.83
C ILE A 284 -5.71 23.41 17.89
N PRO A 285 -4.87 24.44 17.76
CA PRO A 285 -3.76 24.47 16.78
C PRO A 285 -2.82 23.25 16.80
N GLU A 286 -2.50 22.72 17.97
CA GLU A 286 -1.65 21.53 18.12
C GLU A 286 -2.33 20.26 17.56
N LEU A 287 -3.62 20.10 17.86
CA LEU A 287 -4.43 19.02 17.31
C LEU A 287 -4.65 19.18 15.80
N GLN A 288 -4.57 20.41 15.26
CA GLN A 288 -4.70 20.67 13.83
C GLN A 288 -3.58 20.01 13.02
N ILE A 289 -2.34 20.04 13.50
CA ILE A 289 -1.21 19.40 12.80
C ILE A 289 -1.39 17.88 12.79
N ALA A 290 -1.64 17.27 13.95
CA ALA A 290 -1.88 15.82 14.06
C ALA A 290 -3.04 15.37 13.18
N THR A 291 -4.15 16.12 13.19
CA THR A 291 -5.33 15.83 12.37
C THR A 291 -5.02 15.98 10.87
N SER A 292 -4.20 16.98 10.50
CA SER A 292 -3.78 17.19 9.11
C SER A 292 -2.96 16.03 8.58
N TYR A 293 -1.99 15.53 9.36
CA TYR A 293 -1.20 14.35 9.00
C TYR A 293 -2.09 13.13 8.83
N ALA A 294 -2.91 12.80 9.83
CA ALA A 294 -3.79 11.64 9.76
C ALA A 294 -4.75 11.73 8.56
N ALA A 295 -5.35 12.90 8.31
CA ALA A 295 -6.30 13.07 7.22
C ALA A 295 -5.64 12.89 5.85
N TRP A 296 -4.52 13.58 5.59
CA TRP A 296 -3.83 13.50 4.30
C TRP A 296 -3.09 12.18 4.11
N GLY A 297 -2.40 11.68 5.13
CA GLY A 297 -1.68 10.40 5.08
C GLY A 297 -2.60 9.22 4.80
N THR A 298 -3.73 9.13 5.52
CA THR A 298 -4.70 8.05 5.29
C THR A 298 -5.44 8.21 3.96
N PHE A 299 -5.85 9.42 3.58
CA PHE A 299 -6.48 9.64 2.26
C PHE A 299 -5.56 9.23 1.11
N ASN A 300 -4.30 9.67 1.13
CA ASN A 300 -3.32 9.34 0.10
C ASN A 300 -3.08 7.84 0.02
N TRP A 301 -2.97 7.16 1.16
CA TRP A 301 -2.83 5.71 1.20
C TRP A 301 -4.04 4.98 0.62
N ILE A 302 -5.28 5.36 0.98
CA ILE A 302 -6.48 4.74 0.42
C ILE A 302 -6.53 4.92 -1.10
N VAL A 303 -6.26 6.13 -1.60
CA VAL A 303 -6.21 6.41 -3.05
C VAL A 303 -5.13 5.58 -3.73
N LEU A 304 -3.94 5.49 -3.13
CA LEU A 304 -2.84 4.69 -3.64
C LEU A 304 -3.22 3.19 -3.73
N MET A 305 -3.82 2.64 -2.67
CA MET A 305 -4.27 1.25 -2.66
C MET A 305 -5.39 0.99 -3.67
N ALA A 306 -6.31 1.93 -3.83
CA ALA A 306 -7.37 1.84 -4.84
C ALA A 306 -6.81 1.82 -6.27
N LEU A 307 -5.78 2.64 -6.54
CA LEU A 307 -5.07 2.67 -7.82
C LEU A 307 -4.30 1.37 -8.10
N PHE A 308 -3.63 0.81 -7.08
CA PHE A 308 -2.87 -0.43 -7.24
C PHE A 308 -3.74 -1.66 -7.46
N TYR A 309 -4.80 -1.83 -6.66
CA TYR A 309 -5.59 -3.06 -6.67
C TYR A 309 -6.75 -3.06 -7.67
N GLN A 310 -7.25 -1.88 -8.06
CA GLN A 310 -8.35 -1.68 -9.02
C GLN A 310 -9.56 -2.62 -8.82
N GLN A 311 -9.85 -2.98 -7.57
CA GLN A 311 -10.91 -3.92 -7.25
C GLN A 311 -12.28 -3.25 -7.38
N PRO A 312 -13.22 -3.84 -8.15
CA PRO A 312 -14.59 -3.35 -8.18
C PRO A 312 -15.21 -3.36 -6.78
N GLY A 313 -15.83 -2.24 -6.39
CA GLY A 313 -16.53 -2.12 -5.10
C GLY A 313 -15.63 -1.76 -3.90
N LEU A 314 -14.32 -1.57 -4.10
CA LEU A 314 -13.47 -1.00 -3.05
C LEU A 314 -13.91 0.44 -2.77
N ALA A 315 -14.40 0.70 -1.56
CA ALA A 315 -14.81 2.03 -1.15
C ALA A 315 -13.59 2.95 -1.00
N TYR A 316 -13.66 4.13 -1.58
CA TYR A 316 -12.69 5.20 -1.41
C TYR A 316 -13.43 6.52 -1.09
N PRO A 317 -12.79 7.48 -0.41
CA PRO A 317 -13.43 8.73 -0.05
C PRO A 317 -13.76 9.57 -1.28
N GLU A 318 -15.01 10.02 -1.41
CA GLU A 318 -15.48 10.86 -2.52
C GLU A 318 -14.84 12.26 -2.50
N TYR A 319 -14.57 12.79 -1.31
CA TYR A 319 -13.99 14.11 -1.11
C TYR A 319 -12.67 14.04 -0.35
N PRO A 320 -11.64 14.82 -0.76
CA PRO A 320 -10.36 14.85 -0.08
C PRO A 320 -10.46 15.55 1.29
N PRO A 321 -9.40 15.43 2.13
CA PRO A 321 -9.25 16.23 3.34
C PRO A 321 -9.34 17.74 3.04
N ARG A 322 -9.86 18.49 4.02
CA ARG A 322 -9.84 19.97 3.98
C ARG A 322 -8.91 20.60 5.02
N PHE A 323 -8.18 19.75 5.72
CA PHE A 323 -7.14 20.17 6.64
C PHE A 323 -5.97 20.78 5.85
N PRO A 324 -5.20 21.70 6.45
CA PRO A 324 -3.95 22.17 5.85
C PRO A 324 -3.07 20.98 5.44
N ILE A 325 -2.37 21.10 4.32
CA ILE A 325 -1.39 20.08 3.94
C ILE A 325 -0.23 20.17 4.94
N PRO A 326 0.18 19.06 5.59
CA PRO A 326 1.33 19.05 6.47
C PRO A 326 2.60 19.63 5.81
N GLY A 327 3.43 20.30 6.59
CA GLY A 327 4.67 20.93 6.11
C GLY A 327 4.49 22.20 5.26
N HIS A 328 3.28 22.53 4.81
CA HIS A 328 3.01 23.79 4.11
C HIS A 328 2.71 24.91 5.10
N SER A 329 3.76 25.45 5.74
CA SER A 329 3.63 26.75 6.41
C SER A 329 3.25 27.80 5.36
N ARG A 330 2.10 28.47 5.54
CA ARG A 330 1.67 29.58 4.67
C ARG A 330 2.79 30.64 4.60
N HIS A 331 3.55 30.65 3.50
CA HIS A 331 4.24 31.84 3.02
C HIS A 331 3.18 32.87 2.59
N ARG A 332 2.49 33.46 3.55
CA ARG A 332 1.55 34.56 3.29
C ARG A 332 1.61 35.53 4.44
N SER A 333 2.69 36.32 4.48
CA SER A 333 2.77 37.67 5.06
C SER A 333 4.20 38.23 4.97
N ARG A 334 4.73 38.48 3.76
CA ARG A 334 5.75 39.52 3.54
C ARG A 334 5.87 39.80 2.04
N GLY A 335 5.08 40.73 1.50
CA GLY A 335 5.26 41.08 0.09
C GLY A 335 4.24 41.99 -0.57
N ASP A 336 3.10 42.33 0.02
CA ASP A 336 2.19 43.32 -0.57
C ASP A 336 2.30 44.67 0.13
N SER A 337 3.43 45.32 -0.11
CA SER A 337 3.51 46.78 0.01
C SER A 337 4.55 47.31 -0.98
N ALA A 338 4.32 47.04 -2.26
CA ALA A 338 4.88 47.87 -3.33
C ALA A 338 3.86 48.98 -3.64
N LYS A 339 4.14 50.19 -3.16
CA LYS A 339 3.42 51.40 -3.57
C LYS A 339 3.67 51.66 -5.06
N PRO A 340 2.70 52.23 -5.82
CA PRO A 340 2.92 52.59 -7.20
C PRO A 340 3.82 53.83 -7.26
N VAL A 341 4.95 53.72 -7.96
CA VAL A 341 5.76 54.88 -8.35
C VAL A 341 5.14 55.46 -9.61
N ARG A 342 4.90 56.77 -9.57
CA ARG A 342 4.42 57.60 -10.66
C ARG A 342 5.59 58.20 -11.41
#